data_AF-A0AB39XCP2-F1
#
_entry.id   AF-A0AB39XCP2-F1
#
_cell.length_a   1.000
_cell.length_b   1.000
_cell.length_c   1.000
_cell.angle_alpha   90.00
_cell.angle_beta   90.00
_cell.angle_gamma   90.00
#
_symmetry.space_group_name_H-M   'P 1'
#
loop_
_entity.id
_entity.type
_entity.pdbx_description
1 polymer ?
#
loop_
_entity_poly.entity_id
_entity_poly.type
_entity_poly.pdbx_seq_one_letter_code
_entity_poly.pdbx_strand_id
1 'polypeptide(L)'
;MLLTIDDIKGKFSELIAGEISREAADRWAYERIQAFDAGLLEFEPGSDEEFLWNAIQYLYGVDSKDSPDEYMHSLGDIQRAFEEKWNR
;
A
#
# COMPACT_ATOMS: atom_id res chain seq x y z
N MET A 1 -3.73 7.10 14.56
CA MET A 1 -2.83 6.27 13.72
C MET A 1 -2.03 7.24 12.88
N LEU A 2 -0.72 7.24 13.01
CA LEU A 2 0.16 8.11 12.22
C LEU A 2 0.67 7.33 11.01
N LEU A 3 0.68 7.95 9.83
CA LEU A 3 1.20 7.36 8.60
C LEU A 3 2.26 8.27 7.99
N THR A 4 3.43 7.68 7.74
CA THR A 4 4.58 8.33 7.13
C THR A 4 4.96 7.66 5.82
N ILE A 5 5.87 8.30 5.07
CA ILE A 5 6.46 7.67 3.88
C ILE A 5 7.26 6.40 4.22
N ASP A 6 7.86 6.32 5.41
CA ASP A 6 8.62 5.15 5.83
C ASP A 6 7.70 3.94 6.06
N ASP A 7 6.48 4.16 6.56
CA ASP A 7 5.47 3.10 6.68
C ASP A 7 5.07 2.55 5.30
N ILE A 8 4.90 3.44 4.31
CA ILE A 8 4.62 3.03 2.92
C ILE A 8 5.80 2.24 2.34
N LYS A 9 7.02 2.78 2.43
CA LYS A 9 8.22 2.14 1.90
C LYS A 9 8.48 0.78 2.54
N GLY A 10 8.29 0.69 3.86
CA GLY A 10 8.39 -0.56 4.60
C GLY A 10 7.38 -1.59 4.10
N LYS A 11 6.12 -1.18 3.92
CA LYS A 11 5.07 -2.10 3.46
C LYS A 11 5.29 -2.62 2.04
N PHE A 12 5.70 -1.76 1.10
CA PHE A 12 6.08 -2.19 -0.23
C PHE A 12 7.30 -3.12 -0.21
N SER A 13 8.29 -2.82 0.62
CA SER A 13 9.51 -3.66 0.72
C SER A 13 9.18 -5.06 1.22
N GLU A 14 8.39 -5.19 2.30
CA GLU A 14 7.92 -6.48 2.82
C GLU A 14 7.14 -7.27 1.75
N LEU A 15 6.26 -6.60 1.00
CA LEU A 15 5.47 -7.23 -0.06
C LEU A 15 6.35 -7.71 -1.24
N ILE A 16 7.26 -6.87 -1.72
CA ILE A 16 8.14 -7.17 -2.86
C ILE A 16 9.13 -8.28 -2.50
N ALA A 17 9.62 -8.29 -1.25
CA ALA A 17 10.50 -9.34 -0.72
C ALA A 17 9.75 -10.67 -0.47
N GLY A 18 8.41 -10.66 -0.49
CA GLY A 18 7.58 -11.84 -0.20
C GLY A 18 7.51 -12.18 1.29
N GLU A 19 7.83 -11.23 2.17
CA GLU A 19 7.73 -11.38 3.63
C GLU A 19 6.27 -11.33 4.10
N ILE A 20 5.42 -10.64 3.35
CA ILE A 20 3.96 -10.65 3.52
C ILE A 20 3.28 -11.07 2.22
N SER A 21 2.08 -11.64 2.34
CA SER A 21 1.24 -11.92 1.17
C SER A 21 0.56 -10.64 0.66
N ARG A 22 0.01 -10.70 -0.55
CA ARG A 22 -0.79 -9.61 -1.12
C ARG A 22 -2.05 -9.35 -0.31
N GLU A 23 -2.71 -10.40 0.17
CA GLU A 23 -3.88 -10.30 1.04
C GLU A 23 -3.53 -9.60 2.37
N ALA A 24 -2.34 -9.86 2.92
CA ALA A 24 -1.87 -9.16 4.11
C ALA A 24 -1.60 -7.67 3.85
N ALA A 25 -1.05 -7.34 2.68
CA ALA A 25 -0.84 -5.95 2.25
C ALA A 25 -2.17 -5.21 1.99
N ASP A 26 -3.12 -5.86 1.32
CA ASP A 26 -4.49 -5.35 1.12
C ASP A 26 -5.17 -5.10 2.47
N ARG A 27 -5.13 -6.09 3.37
CA ARG A 27 -5.73 -5.98 4.70
C ARG A 27 -5.14 -4.82 5.49
N TRP A 28 -3.82 -4.66 5.44
CA TRP A 28 -3.13 -3.53 6.06
C TRP A 28 -3.60 -2.18 5.49
N ALA A 29 -3.82 -2.09 4.18
CA ALA A 29 -4.32 -0.89 3.53
C ALA A 29 -5.79 -0.61 3.90
N TYR A 30 -6.63 -1.64 3.92
CA TYR A 30 -8.02 -1.54 4.36
C TYR A 30 -8.14 -1.00 5.80
N GLU A 31 -7.28 -1.43 6.73
CA GLU A 31 -7.27 -0.91 8.10
C GLU A 31 -6.99 0.60 8.17
N ARG A 32 -6.17 1.12 7.26
CA ARG A 32 -5.91 2.56 7.14
C ARG A 32 -7.08 3.30 6.53
N ILE A 33 -7.76 2.72 5.55
CA ILE A 33 -9.02 3.26 5.02
C ILE A 33 -10.06 3.38 6.14
N GLN A 34 -10.24 2.32 6.94
CA GLN A 34 -11.16 2.36 8.08
C GLN A 34 -10.74 3.40 9.14
N ALA A 35 -9.45 3.54 9.41
CA ALA A 35 -8.95 4.57 10.32
C ALA A 35 -9.20 5.99 9.77
N PHE A 36 -9.05 6.19 8.46
CA PHE A 36 -9.33 7.45 7.79
C PHE A 36 -10.83 7.80 7.89
N ASP A 37 -11.72 6.86 7.55
CA ASP A 37 -13.17 7.03 7.65
C ASP A 37 -13.64 7.36 9.09
N ALA A 38 -12.94 6.83 10.08
CA ALA A 38 -13.20 7.10 11.50
C ALA A 38 -12.57 8.40 12.02
N GLY A 39 -11.82 9.15 11.19
CA GLY A 39 -11.08 10.34 11.61
C GLY A 39 -9.91 10.04 12.56
N LEU A 40 -9.37 8.82 12.50
CA LEU A 40 -8.29 8.31 13.36
C LEU A 40 -6.95 8.17 12.62
N LEU A 41 -6.88 8.49 11.33
CA LEU A 41 -5.65 8.49 10.53
C LEU A 41 -5.12 9.92 10.38
N GLU A 42 -3.85 10.10 10.73
CA GLU A 42 -3.09 11.34 10.55
C GLU A 42 -1.91 11.07 9.61
N PHE A 43 -1.62 12.01 8.71
CA PHE A 43 -0.53 11.91 7.73
C PHE A 43 0.64 12.81 8.15
N GLU A 44 1.86 12.30 8.05
CA GLU A 44 3.07 13.07 8.36
C GLU A 44 4.14 12.98 7.25
N PRO A 45 4.55 14.13 6.67
CA PRO A 45 3.97 15.46 6.89
C PRO A 45 2.54 15.55 6.33
N GLY A 46 1.70 16.39 6.93
CA GLY A 46 0.32 16.58 6.43
C GLY A 46 0.25 17.09 4.98
N SER A 47 1.32 17.73 4.48
CA SER A 47 1.44 18.12 3.07
C SER A 47 1.45 16.95 2.09
N ASP A 48 1.78 15.75 2.57
CA ASP A 48 1.91 14.54 1.76
C ASP A 48 0.66 13.66 1.83
N GLU A 49 -0.44 14.14 2.41
CA GLU A 49 -1.68 13.39 2.56
C GLU A 49 -2.13 12.73 1.24
N GLU A 50 -2.27 13.50 0.16
CA GLU A 50 -2.66 12.95 -1.14
C GLU A 50 -1.66 11.88 -1.63
N PHE A 51 -0.38 12.10 -1.42
CA PHE A 51 0.68 11.20 -1.87
C PHE A 51 0.67 9.86 -1.13
N LEU A 52 0.54 9.91 0.20
CA LEU A 52 0.45 8.73 1.06
C LEU A 52 -0.89 8.01 0.89
N TRP A 53 -1.97 8.76 0.68
CA TRP A 53 -3.30 8.20 0.41
C TRP A 53 -3.32 7.40 -0.88
N ASN A 54 -2.71 7.91 -1.96
CA ASN A 54 -2.57 7.18 -3.22
C ASN A 54 -1.82 5.84 -3.03
N ALA A 55 -0.85 5.77 -2.11
CA ALA A 55 -0.15 4.52 -1.80
C ALA A 55 -1.06 3.51 -1.08
N ILE A 56 -1.86 3.97 -0.11
CA ILE A 56 -2.85 3.13 0.56
C ILE A 56 -3.84 2.58 -0.46
N GLN A 57 -4.38 3.44 -1.35
CA GLN A 57 -5.33 3.01 -2.36
C GLN A 57 -4.74 2.04 -3.38
N TYR A 58 -3.43 2.12 -3.65
CA TYR A 58 -2.76 1.15 -4.52
C TYR A 58 -2.61 -0.23 -3.84
N LEU A 59 -2.20 -0.23 -2.57
CA LEU A 59 -2.06 -1.46 -1.79
C LEU A 59 -3.44 -2.11 -1.52
N TYR A 60 -4.48 -1.30 -1.40
CA TYR A 60 -5.86 -1.77 -1.35
C TYR A 60 -6.31 -2.27 -2.73
N GLY A 61 -6.44 -3.59 -2.87
CA GLY A 61 -6.73 -4.29 -4.12
C GLY A 61 -5.50 -4.93 -4.76
N VAL A 62 -4.32 -4.90 -4.13
CA VAL A 62 -3.11 -5.57 -4.65
C VAL A 62 -3.24 -7.11 -4.69
N ASP A 63 -4.21 -7.65 -3.95
CA ASP A 63 -4.61 -9.05 -3.93
C ASP A 63 -5.63 -9.42 -5.02
N SER A 64 -6.03 -8.46 -5.86
CA SER A 64 -6.96 -8.71 -6.97
C SER A 64 -6.42 -9.76 -7.94
N LYS A 65 -7.30 -10.67 -8.34
CA LYS A 65 -6.99 -11.82 -9.19
C LYS A 65 -7.82 -11.83 -10.46
N ASP A 66 -7.18 -12.13 -11.58
CA ASP A 66 -7.86 -12.43 -12.84
C ASP A 66 -8.39 -13.88 -12.86
N SER A 67 -7.70 -14.78 -12.14
CA SER A 67 -8.12 -16.17 -11.94
C SER A 67 -7.64 -16.69 -10.57
N PRO A 68 -8.14 -17.83 -10.06
CA PRO A 68 -7.79 -18.32 -8.71
C PRO A 68 -6.28 -18.41 -8.42
N ASP A 69 -5.48 -18.69 -9.45
CA ASP A 69 -4.04 -18.91 -9.36
C ASP A 69 -3.21 -17.74 -9.94
N GLU A 70 -3.84 -16.65 -10.38
CA GLU A 70 -3.18 -15.54 -11.07
C GLU A 70 -3.66 -14.17 -10.57
N TYR A 71 -2.71 -13.40 -10.06
CA TYR A 71 -2.94 -12.00 -9.67
C TYR A 71 -2.94 -11.08 -10.88
N MET A 72 -3.79 -10.04 -10.84
CA MET A 72 -3.92 -9.04 -11.91
C MET A 72 -2.62 -8.24 -12.16
N HIS A 73 -1.82 -8.03 -11.12
CA HIS A 73 -0.53 -7.35 -11.21
C HIS A 73 0.59 -8.31 -10.83
N SER A 74 1.69 -8.36 -11.57
CA SER A 74 2.87 -9.14 -11.15
C SER A 74 3.62 -8.42 -10.01
N LEU A 75 4.51 -9.13 -9.30
CA LEU A 75 5.39 -8.48 -8.33
C LEU A 75 6.30 -7.43 -9.00
N GLY A 76 6.70 -7.66 -10.26
CA GLY A 76 7.49 -6.71 -11.04
C GLY A 76 6.72 -5.43 -11.37
N ASP A 77 5.41 -5.52 -11.61
CA ASP A 77 4.56 -4.33 -11.83
C ASP A 77 4.43 -3.51 -10.54
N ILE A 78 4.26 -4.20 -9.40
CA ILE A 78 4.19 -3.57 -8.08
C ILE A 78 5.52 -2.88 -7.76
N GLN A 79 6.65 -3.55 -7.99
CA GLN A 79 7.97 -2.97 -7.78
C GLN A 79 8.19 -1.73 -8.66
N ARG A 80 7.82 -1.79 -9.94
CA ARG A 80 7.95 -0.64 -10.84
C ARG A 80 7.08 0.53 -10.38
N ALA A 81 5.84 0.29 -10.01
CA ALA A 81 4.95 1.32 -9.48
C ALA A 81 5.52 1.95 -8.19
N PHE A 82 6.08 1.14 -7.30
CA PHE A 82 6.78 1.61 -6.11
C PHE A 82 7.97 2.52 -6.45
N GLU A 83 8.84 2.08 -7.35
CA GLU A 83 10.03 2.82 -7.77
C GLU A 83 9.68 4.15 -8.44
N GLU A 84 8.66 4.17 -9.31
CA GLU A 84 8.26 5.36 -10.07
C GLU A 84 7.55 6.42 -9.21
N LYS A 85 6.79 6.00 -8.20
CA LYS A 85 5.90 6.88 -7.45
C LYS A 85 6.38 7.16 -6.04
N TRP A 86 6.77 6.13 -5.29
CA TRP A 86 6.94 6.21 -3.84
C TRP A 86 8.38 6.02 -3.34
N ASN A 87 9.32 5.64 -4.22
CA ASN A 87 10.75 5.49 -3.89
C ASN A 87 11.60 6.73 -4.19
N ARG A 88 11.06 7.92 -3.88
CA ARG A 88 11.77 9.20 -3.99
C ARG A 88 12.45 9.61 -2.69
#